data_AF-A0A2T1DDT8-F1
#
_entry.id   AF-A0A2T1DDT8-F1
#
_cell.length_a   1.000
_cell.length_b   1.000
_cell.length_c   1.000
_cell.angle_alpha   90.00
_cell.angle_beta   90.00
_cell.angle_gamma   90.00
#
_symmetry.space_group_name_H-M   'P 1'
#
loop_
_entity.id
_entity.type
_entity.pdbx_description
1 polymer ?
#
loop_
_entity_poly.entity_id
_entity_poly.type
_entity_poly.pdbx_seq_one_letter_code
_entity_poly.pdbx_strand_id
1 'polypeptide(L)'
;MTQVLTLQIPEELYQPLVKIAQQRGQSPEEFTIQWLAASIQQFVDDPLEQFIGAVNSSIPDWSEHHDQYLGQALIDSNEAR
;
A
#
# COMPACT_ATOMS: atom_id res chain seq x y z
N MET A 1 19.28 -19.12 0.54
CA MET A 1 20.05 -19.04 1.80
C MET A 1 19.10 -18.61 2.90
N THR A 2 19.16 -19.20 4.09
CA THR A 2 18.33 -18.83 5.25
C THR A 2 19.14 -17.99 6.22
N GLN A 3 18.51 -16.99 6.83
CA GLN A 3 19.09 -16.11 7.84
C GLN A 3 18.21 -16.13 9.09
N VAL A 4 18.79 -15.98 10.28
CA VAL A 4 18.07 -15.92 11.55
C VAL A 4 18.03 -14.48 12.03
N LEU A 5 16.82 -13.97 12.27
CA LEU A 5 16.57 -12.65 12.84
C LEU A 5 15.91 -12.82 14.21
N THR A 6 16.57 -12.34 15.26
CA THR A 6 16.02 -12.34 16.62
C THR A 6 15.39 -10.98 16.91
N LEU A 7 14.10 -10.97 17.25
CA LEU A 7 13.33 -9.75 17.53
C LEU A 7 12.88 -9.72 18.99
N GLN A 8 13.06 -8.57 19.62
CA GLN A 8 12.42 -8.27 20.91
C GLN A 8 11.08 -7.60 20.59
N ILE A 9 9.98 -8.34 20.69
CA ILE A 9 8.64 -7.86 20.36
C ILE A 9 7.95 -7.45 21.66
N PRO A 10 7.44 -6.20 21.78
CA PRO A 10 6.62 -5.79 22.92
C PRO A 10 5.41 -6.69 23.11
N GLU A 11 5.04 -6.98 24.36
CA GLU A 11 3.92 -7.88 24.70
C GLU A 11 2.59 -7.43 24.07
N GLU A 12 2.38 -6.12 24.01
CA GLU A 12 1.22 -5.48 23.38
C GLU A 12 1.06 -5.79 21.89
N LEU A 13 2.15 -6.13 21.20
CA LEU A 13 2.15 -6.56 19.79
C LEU A 13 2.15 -8.09 19.67
N TYR A 14 2.82 -8.79 20.57
CA TYR A 14 2.91 -10.25 20.55
C TYR A 14 1.56 -10.92 20.80
N GLN A 15 0.76 -10.42 21.74
CA GLN A 15 -0.56 -11.01 22.04
C GLN A 15 -1.54 -10.96 20.85
N PRO A 16 -1.73 -9.81 20.16
CA PRO A 16 -2.50 -9.77 18.92
C PRO A 16 -1.97 -10.71 17.84
N LEU A 17 -0.65 -10.76 17.65
CA LEU A 17 0.00 -11.64 16.66
C LEU A 17 -0.38 -13.11 16.88
N VAL A 18 -0.27 -13.59 18.13
CA VAL A 18 -0.64 -14.96 18.50
C VAL A 18 -2.10 -15.25 18.17
N LYS A 19 -3.02 -14.33 18.50
CA LYS A 19 -4.45 -14.51 18.23
C LYS A 19 -4.74 -14.64 16.73
N ILE A 20 -4.11 -13.78 15.92
CA ILE A 20 -4.31 -13.80 14.46
C ILE A 20 -3.75 -15.09 13.86
N ALA A 21 -2.56 -15.51 14.29
CA ALA A 21 -1.94 -16.76 13.84
C ALA A 21 -2.82 -17.99 14.19
N GLN A 22 -3.34 -18.05 15.41
CA GLN A 22 -4.26 -19.10 15.86
C GLN A 22 -5.54 -19.17 15.03
N GLN A 23 -6.15 -18.02 14.71
CA GLN A 23 -7.34 -17.95 13.85
C GLN A 23 -7.08 -18.51 12.45
N ARG A 24 -5.83 -18.49 11.99
CA ARG A 24 -5.40 -19.00 10.69
C ARG A 24 -4.80 -20.42 10.77
N GLY A 25 -4.77 -21.04 11.96
CA GLY A 25 -4.16 -22.35 12.18
C GLY A 25 -2.64 -22.36 11.96
N GLN A 26 -1.96 -21.23 12.17
CA GLN A 26 -0.53 -21.04 11.96
C GLN A 26 0.17 -20.76 13.30
N SER A 27 1.48 -21.02 13.36
CA SER A 27 2.32 -20.49 14.44
C SER A 27 2.53 -18.97 14.29
N PRO A 28 2.80 -18.25 15.40
CA PRO A 28 3.16 -16.83 15.35
C PRO A 28 4.34 -16.55 14.43
N GLU A 29 5.34 -17.43 14.41
CA GLU A 29 6.54 -17.32 13.59
C GLU A 29 6.22 -17.45 12.10
N GLU A 30 5.45 -18.48 11.70
CA GLU A 30 5.04 -18.67 10.31
C GLU A 30 4.22 -17.49 9.79
N PHE A 31 3.28 -17.00 10.60
CA PHE A 31 2.48 -15.83 10.25
C PHE A 31 3.34 -14.57 10.14
N THR A 32 4.31 -14.38 11.05
CA THR A 32 5.23 -13.23 11.03
C THR A 32 6.07 -13.23 9.75
N ILE A 33 6.61 -14.38 9.35
CA ILE A 33 7.39 -14.49 8.11
C ILE A 33 6.53 -14.19 6.88
N GLN A 34 5.30 -14.70 6.82
CA GLN A 34 4.38 -14.39 5.71
C GLN A 34 4.01 -12.91 5.66
N TRP A 35 3.68 -12.32 6.80
CA TRP A 35 3.36 -10.91 6.90
C TRP A 35 4.56 -10.04 6.50
N LEU A 36 5.76 -10.38 6.96
CA LEU A 36 7.00 -9.69 6.60
C LEU A 36 7.29 -9.80 5.10
N ALA A 37 7.10 -10.98 4.51
CA ALA A 37 7.28 -11.18 3.06
C ALA A 37 6.33 -10.31 2.25
N ALA A 38 5.03 -10.29 2.60
CA ALA A 38 4.05 -9.43 1.94
C ALA A 38 4.36 -7.94 2.11
N SER A 39 4.82 -7.56 3.30
CA SER A 39 5.17 -6.17 3.62
C SER A 39 6.43 -5.71 2.88
N ILE A 40 7.39 -6.61 2.63
CA ILE A 40 8.58 -6.29 1.82
C ILE A 40 8.21 -6.20 0.34
N GLN A 41 7.32 -7.08 -0.16
CA GLN A 41 6.94 -7.10 -1.58
C GLN A 41 6.40 -5.74 -2.04
N GLN A 42 5.63 -5.04 -1.20
CA GLN A 42 5.09 -3.71 -1.54
C GLN A 42 6.18 -2.65 -1.81
N PHE A 43 7.37 -2.83 -1.23
CA PHE A 43 8.51 -1.92 -1.40
C PHE A 43 9.48 -2.36 -2.50
N VAL A 44 9.52 -3.66 -2.80
CA VAL A 44 10.40 -4.21 -3.86
C VAL A 44 9.75 -4.04 -5.23
N ASP A 45 8.45 -4.32 -5.32
CA ASP A 45 7.68 -4.18 -6.54
C ASP A 45 6.57 -3.16 -6.29
N ASP A 46 6.92 -1.89 -6.10
CA ASP A 46 5.91 -0.83 -6.05
C ASP A 46 5.35 -0.63 -7.48
N PRO A 47 4.12 -1.12 -7.78
CA PRO A 47 3.56 -1.00 -9.12
C PRO A 47 3.31 0.46 -9.51
N LEU A 48 3.31 1.38 -8.53
CA LEU A 48 3.11 2.80 -8.73
C LEU A 48 4.40 3.55 -9.06
N GLU A 49 5.57 2.95 -8.82
CA GLU A 49 6.87 3.59 -9.05
C GLU A 49 7.02 4.06 -10.51
N GLN A 50 6.60 3.23 -11.47
CA GLN A 50 6.63 3.57 -12.90
C GLN A 50 5.75 4.77 -13.29
N PHE A 51 4.78 5.14 -12.45
CA PHE A 51 3.87 6.26 -12.69
C PHE A 51 4.36 7.58 -12.11
N ILE A 52 5.44 7.57 -11.31
CA ILE A 52 6.06 8.79 -10.79
C ILE A 52 6.55 9.64 -11.98
N GLY A 53 5.95 10.81 -12.16
CA GLY A 53 6.25 11.71 -13.28
C GLY A 53 5.75 11.23 -14.65
N ALA A 54 4.96 10.15 -14.72
CA ALA A 54 4.42 9.65 -15.98
C ALA A 54 3.30 10.55 -16.55
N VAL A 55 2.64 11.32 -15.70
CA VAL A 55 1.60 12.26 -16.11
C VAL A 55 2.23 13.61 -16.46
N ASN A 56 2.38 13.86 -17.76
CA ASN A 56 2.75 15.16 -18.29
C ASN A 56 1.48 15.98 -18.58
N SER A 57 1.22 16.99 -17.76
CA SER A 57 0.11 17.92 -17.95
C SER A 57 0.65 19.33 -18.19
N SER A 58 0.00 20.07 -19.08
CA SER A 58 0.23 21.50 -19.24
C SER A 58 -0.46 22.34 -18.15
N ILE A 59 -1.20 21.70 -17.24
CA ILE A 59 -1.88 22.32 -16.11
C ILE A 59 -0.93 22.23 -14.89
N PRO A 60 -0.35 23.36 -14.45
CA PRO A 60 0.77 23.36 -13.49
C PRO A 60 0.40 22.94 -12.05
N ASP A 61 -0.89 22.94 -11.72
CA ASP A 61 -1.45 22.69 -10.38
C ASP A 61 -2.49 21.56 -10.39
N TRP A 62 -2.47 20.72 -11.43
CA TRP A 62 -3.48 19.67 -11.61
C TRP A 62 -3.54 18.72 -10.40
N SER A 63 -2.43 18.44 -9.74
CA SER A 63 -2.39 17.56 -8.57
C SER A 63 -3.14 18.15 -7.38
N GLU A 64 -3.14 19.46 -7.22
CA GLU A 64 -3.75 20.18 -6.09
C GLU A 64 -5.26 20.40 -6.31
N HIS A 65 -5.65 20.69 -7.55
CA HIS A 65 -7.04 21.02 -7.91
C HIS A 65 -7.71 19.95 -8.79
N HIS A 66 -7.25 18.70 -8.72
CA HIS A 66 -7.72 17.61 -9.60
C HIS A 66 -9.25 17.43 -9.54
N ASP A 67 -9.85 17.48 -8.34
CA ASP A 67 -11.30 17.34 -8.17
C ASP A 67 -12.09 18.44 -8.90
N GLN A 68 -11.60 19.69 -8.85
CA GLN A 68 -12.22 20.80 -9.55
C GLN A 68 -12.12 20.63 -11.07
N TYR A 69 -10.94 20.26 -11.58
CA TYR A 69 -10.74 20.06 -13.01
C TYR A 69 -11.55 18.88 -13.56
N LEU A 70 -11.61 17.77 -12.81
CA LEU A 70 -12.45 16.62 -13.17
C LEU A 70 -13.94 16.99 -13.15
N GLY A 71 -14.38 17.74 -12.13
CA GLY A 71 -15.75 18.25 -12.05
C GLY A 71 -16.13 19.14 -13.22
N GLN A 72 -15.26 20.08 -13.59
CA GLN A 72 -15.47 20.96 -14.74
C GLN A 72 -15.54 20.17 -16.05
N ALA A 73 -14.60 19.24 -16.27
CA ALA A 73 -14.59 18.42 -17.48
C ALA A 73 -15.87 17.58 -17.64
N LEU A 74 -16.44 17.08 -16.53
CA LEU A 74 -17.70 16.37 -16.55
C LEU A 74 -18.87 17.27 -16.96
N ILE A 75 -18.94 18.51 -16.44
CA ILE A 75 -19.97 19.47 -16.81
C ILE A 75 -19.84 19.82 -18.31
N ASP A 76 -18.64 20.20 -18.76
CA ASP A 76 -18.37 20.58 -20.14
C ASP A 76 -18.71 19.44 -21.12
N SER A 77 -18.39 18.20 -20.76
CA SER A 77 -18.69 17.01 -21.59
C SER A 77 -20.19 16.70 -21.69
N ASN A 78 -20.96 17.09 -20.67
CA ASN A 78 -22.40 16.88 -20.61
C ASN A 78 -23.18 18.02 -21.29
N GLU A 79 -22.61 19.23 -21.34
CA GLU A 79 -23.13 20.36 -22.11
C GLU A 79 -22.81 20.28 -23.61
N ALA A 80 -21.77 19.52 -23.99
CA ALA A 80 -21.40 19.23 -25.38
C ALA A 80 -22.24 18.10 -26.04
N ARG A 81 -23.23 17.55 -25.33
CA ARG A 81 -24.13 16.47 -25.77
C ARG A 81 -25.52 17.00 -26.10
#